data_AF-A0A7G5BSN2-F1
#
_entry.id   AF-A0A7G5BSN2-F1
#
_cell.length_a   1.000
_cell.length_b   1.000
_cell.length_c   1.000
_cell.angle_alpha   90.00
_cell.angle_beta   90.00
_cell.angle_gamma   90.00
#
_symmetry.space_group_name_H-M   'P 1'
#
loop_
_entity.id
_entity.type
_entity.pdbx_description
1 polymer ?
#
loop_
_entity_poly.entity_id
_entity_poly.type
_entity_poly.pdbx_seq_one_letter_code
_entity_poly.pdbx_strand_id
1 'polypeptide(L)'
;MANNKKKQQHRQQTAPYAPENGDKPVTLKDLLGAGTVAKLKQQAEEMKLEEAKLREAKRKEAEQAREAERKARENDFEYLLNNSAEVGRKYN
;
A
#
# COMPACT_ATOMS: atom_id res chain seq x y z
N MET A 1 59.80 -55.84 5.92
CA MET A 1 58.73 -54.81 5.90
C MET A 1 57.39 -55.54 6.05
N ALA A 2 56.82 -55.57 7.25
CA ALA A 2 55.54 -56.21 7.52
C ALA A 2 54.56 -55.13 7.96
N ASN A 3 53.63 -54.76 7.08
CA ASN A 3 52.54 -53.85 7.39
C ASN A 3 51.23 -54.56 7.06
N ASN A 4 50.41 -54.83 8.07
CA ASN A 4 48.98 -54.61 7.86
C ASN A 4 48.29 -54.19 9.16
N LYS A 5 47.67 -53.01 9.05
CA LYS A 5 47.07 -52.19 10.09
C LYS A 5 45.81 -52.85 10.65
N LYS A 6 45.70 -52.72 11.98
CA LYS A 6 44.51 -52.97 12.80
C LYS A 6 43.25 -52.38 12.14
N LYS A 7 42.23 -53.22 11.92
CA LYS A 7 40.85 -52.79 11.63
C LYS A 7 40.30 -52.08 12.85
N GLN A 8 40.22 -50.75 12.80
CA GLN A 8 39.38 -49.98 13.71
C GLN A 8 37.96 -49.99 13.17
N GLN A 9 37.06 -50.65 13.91
CA GLN A 9 35.62 -50.60 13.66
C GLN A 9 35.10 -49.23 14.09
N HIS A 10 34.75 -48.38 13.13
CA HIS A 10 33.96 -47.18 13.40
C HIS A 10 32.52 -47.59 13.71
N ARG A 11 32.15 -47.50 14.98
CA ARG A 11 30.78 -47.51 15.48
C ARG A 11 30.08 -46.28 14.91
N GLN A 12 29.25 -46.46 13.88
CA GLN A 12 28.33 -45.41 13.45
C GLN A 12 27.21 -45.32 14.47
N GLN A 13 27.16 -44.19 15.18
CA GLN A 13 26.03 -43.81 16.01
C GLN A 13 24.91 -43.36 15.07
N THR A 14 23.83 -44.12 15.01
CA THR A 14 22.61 -43.74 14.31
C THR A 14 21.98 -42.56 15.05
N ALA A 15 21.91 -41.41 14.39
CA ALA A 15 21.15 -40.28 14.88
C ALA A 15 19.67 -40.68 15.02
N PRO A 16 18.96 -40.24 16.07
CA PRO A 16 17.53 -40.47 16.19
C PRO A 16 16.81 -39.74 15.05
N TYR A 17 16.07 -40.53 14.27
CA TYR A 17 15.13 -40.09 13.25
C TYR A 17 14.16 -39.09 13.87
N ALA A 18 14.26 -37.83 13.46
CA ALA A 18 13.26 -36.82 13.77
C ALA A 18 11.94 -37.25 13.10
N PRO A 19 10.79 -37.13 13.78
CA PRO A 19 9.51 -37.50 13.18
C PRO A 19 9.27 -36.64 11.94
N GLU A 20 8.95 -37.29 10.82
CA GLU A 20 8.35 -36.66 9.66
C GLU A 20 7.12 -35.87 10.13
N ASN A 21 7.25 -34.55 10.19
CA ASN A 21 6.12 -33.66 10.29
C ASN A 21 5.40 -33.73 8.96
N GLY A 22 4.47 -34.68 8.86
CA GLY A 22 3.61 -34.86 7.71
C GLY A 22 2.99 -33.54 7.25
N ASP A 23 2.92 -33.42 5.93
CA ASP A 23 2.31 -32.36 5.13
C ASP A 23 0.88 -32.02 5.58
N LYS A 24 0.74 -31.32 6.70
CA LYS A 24 -0.45 -30.53 6.98
C LYS A 24 -0.13 -29.13 6.47
N PRO A 25 -0.87 -28.60 5.48
CA PRO A 25 -0.71 -27.20 5.10
C PRO A 25 -1.10 -26.38 6.33
N VAL A 26 -0.10 -25.88 7.06
CA VAL A 26 -0.33 -24.89 8.11
C VAL A 26 -0.92 -23.69 7.39
N THR A 27 -2.21 -23.45 7.60
CA THR A 27 -2.85 -22.33 6.93
C THR A 27 -2.31 -21.05 7.56
N LEU A 28 -2.23 -19.97 6.80
CA LEU A 28 -1.78 -18.67 7.35
C LEU A 28 -2.58 -18.25 8.60
N LYS A 29 -3.81 -18.75 8.75
CA LYS A 29 -4.66 -18.57 9.93
C LYS A 29 -4.19 -19.35 11.17
N ASP A 30 -3.47 -20.46 10.98
CA ASP A 30 -2.92 -21.26 12.07
C ASP A 30 -1.61 -20.67 12.60
N LEU A 31 -0.84 -19.96 11.76
CA LEU A 31 0.35 -19.19 12.17
C LEU A 31 -0.01 -17.84 12.81
N LEU A 32 -0.98 -17.14 12.22
CA LEU A 32 -1.53 -15.89 12.74
C LEU A 32 -2.66 -16.23 13.70
N GLY A 33 -2.34 -16.54 14.97
CA GLY A 33 -3.36 -16.89 15.96
C GLY A 33 -4.56 -15.93 15.95
N ALA A 34 -5.77 -16.43 16.23
CA ALA A 34 -7.05 -15.75 15.99
C ALA A 34 -7.12 -14.27 16.43
N GLY A 35 -6.42 -13.89 17.51
CA GLY A 35 -6.33 -12.51 17.98
C GLY A 35 -5.58 -11.56 17.01
N THR A 36 -4.56 -12.05 16.29
CA THR A 36 -3.84 -11.27 15.26
C THR A 36 -4.66 -11.11 13.99
N VAL A 37 -5.38 -12.15 13.57
CA VAL A 37 -6.32 -12.08 12.45
C VAL A 37 -7.47 -11.10 12.73
N ALA A 38 -7.97 -11.06 13.97
CA ALA A 38 -8.98 -10.09 14.37
C ALA A 38 -8.46 -8.65 14.27
N LYS A 39 -7.24 -8.37 14.77
CA LYS A 39 -6.61 -7.06 14.67
C LYS A 39 -6.35 -6.64 13.21
N LEU A 40 -5.86 -7.56 12.38
CA LEU A 40 -5.64 -7.28 10.95
C LEU A 40 -6.94 -6.97 10.22
N LYS A 41 -8.04 -7.65 10.57
CA LYS A 41 -9.37 -7.32 10.03
C LYS A 41 -9.84 -5.93 10.48
N GLN A 42 -9.65 -5.58 11.75
CA GLN A 42 -9.99 -4.25 12.25
C GLN A 42 -9.19 -3.16 11.51
N GLN A 43 -7.88 -3.33 11.38
CA GLN A 43 -7.02 -2.40 10.64
C GLN A 43 -7.38 -2.33 9.14
N ALA A 44 -7.76 -3.45 8.53
CA ALA A 44 -8.20 -3.48 7.14
C ALA A 44 -9.53 -2.72 6.95
N GLU A 45 -10.48 -2.85 7.87
CA GLU A 45 -11.72 -2.08 7.83
C GLU A 45 -11.47 -0.58 8.09
N GLU A 46 -10.57 -0.23 9.01
CA GLU A 46 -10.15 1.16 9.24
C GLU A 46 -9.50 1.77 7.98
N MET A 47 -8.56 1.07 7.35
CA MET A 47 -7.92 1.55 6.12
C MET A 47 -8.90 1.72 4.96
N LYS A 48 -9.89 0.84 4.80
CA LYS A 48 -10.94 1.01 3.78
C LYS A 48 -11.77 2.27 4.03
N LEU A 49 -12.11 2.55 5.29
CA LEU A 49 -12.85 3.75 5.65
C LEU A 49 -12.02 5.02 5.42
N GLU A 50 -10.72 4.99 5.69
CA GLU A 50 -9.80 6.09 5.39
C GLU A 50 -9.63 6.31 3.89
N GLU A 51 -9.46 5.25 3.11
CA GLU A 51 -9.36 5.33 1.66
C GLU A 51 -10.63 5.91 1.03
N ALA A 52 -11.81 5.52 1.53
CA ALA A 52 -13.08 6.10 1.11
C ALA A 52 -13.14 7.62 1.40
N LYS A 53 -12.72 8.04 2.59
CA LYS A 53 -12.67 9.47 2.97
C LYS A 53 -11.69 10.26 2.10
N LEU A 54 -10.51 9.72 1.82
CA LEU A 54 -9.52 10.36 0.96
C LEU A 54 -10.03 10.50 -0.48
N ARG A 55 -10.72 9.47 -0.99
CA ARG A 55 -11.33 9.53 -2.32
C ARG A 55 -12.42 10.58 -2.41
N GLU A 56 -13.26 10.72 -1.38
CA GLU A 56 -14.28 11.76 -1.31
C GLU A 56 -13.68 13.17 -1.18
N ALA A 57 -12.66 13.34 -0.35
CA ALA A 57 -11.95 14.61 -0.20
C ALA A 57 -11.33 15.07 -1.53
N LYS A 58 -10.67 14.15 -2.24
CA LYS A 58 -10.07 14.43 -3.55
C LYS A 58 -11.10 14.84 -4.61
N ARG A 59 -12.32 14.28 -4.55
CA ARG A 59 -13.42 14.71 -5.46
C ARG A 59 -13.89 16.12 -5.14
N LYS A 60 -14.05 16.46 -3.87
CA LYS A 60 -14.44 17.81 -3.43
C LYS A 60 -13.39 18.85 -3.79
N GLU A 61 -12.11 18.54 -3.61
CA GLU A 61 -11.01 19.45 -3.97
C GLU A 61 -10.96 19.71 -5.48
N ALA A 62 -11.16 18.66 -6.30
CA ALA A 62 -11.22 18.82 -7.76
C ALA A 62 -12.41 19.68 -8.22
N GLU A 63 -13.57 19.57 -7.57
CA GLU A 63 -14.74 20.40 -7.86
C GLU A 63 -14.50 21.86 -7.44
N GLN A 64 -13.93 22.09 -6.26
CA GLN A 64 -13.57 23.43 -5.78
C GLN A 64 -12.52 24.10 -6.67
N ALA A 65 -11.53 23.35 -7.14
CA ALA A 65 -10.51 23.87 -8.06
C ALA A 65 -11.13 24.32 -9.39
N ARG A 66 -12.10 23.55 -9.92
CA ARG A 66 -12.82 23.91 -11.15
C ARG A 66 -13.68 25.16 -10.97
N GLU A 67 -14.34 25.28 -9.82
CA GLU A 67 -15.12 26.47 -9.50
C GLU A 67 -14.24 27.71 -9.30
N ALA A 68 -13.11 27.56 -8.61
CA ALA A 68 -12.14 28.63 -8.42
C ALA A 68 -11.54 29.12 -9.74
N GLU A 69 -11.18 28.20 -10.65
CA GLU A 69 -10.68 28.55 -11.98
C GLU A 69 -11.77 29.24 -12.83
N ARG A 70 -13.00 28.73 -12.79
CA ARG A 70 -14.14 29.37 -13.47
C ARG A 70 -14.33 30.80 -12.94
N LYS A 71 -14.39 30.98 -11.63
CA LYS A 71 -14.59 32.28 -11.00
C LYS A 71 -13.44 33.24 -11.28
N ALA A 72 -12.20 32.75 -11.29
CA ALA A 72 -11.03 33.55 -11.67
C ALA A 72 -11.15 34.03 -13.11
N ARG A 73 -11.57 33.15 -14.02
CA ARG A 73 -11.78 33.49 -15.43
C ARG A 73 -12.95 34.46 -15.63
N GLU A 74 -14.05 34.27 -14.90
CA GLU A 74 -15.19 35.19 -14.91
C GLU A 74 -14.79 36.57 -14.39
N ASN A 75 -14.06 36.64 -13.28
CA ASN A 75 -13.51 37.91 -12.78
C ASN A 75 -12.57 38.58 -13.79
N ASP A 76 -11.73 37.80 -14.46
CA ASP A 76 -10.82 38.31 -15.49
C ASP A 76 -11.61 38.80 -16.71
N PHE A 77 -12.64 38.08 -17.15
CA PHE A 77 -13.55 38.54 -18.20
C PHE A 77 -14.32 39.79 -17.81
N GLU A 78 -14.83 39.89 -16.58
CA GLU A 78 -15.51 41.09 -16.09
C GLU A 78 -14.55 42.27 -16.05
N TYR A 79 -13.32 42.06 -15.59
CA TYR A 79 -12.27 43.07 -15.61
C TYR A 79 -11.99 43.52 -17.04
N LEU A 80 -11.76 42.58 -17.96
CA LEU A 80 -11.51 42.87 -19.36
C LEU A 80 -12.72 43.58 -20.00
N LEU A 81 -13.94 43.17 -19.70
CA LEU A 81 -15.15 43.79 -20.24
C LEU A 81 -15.26 45.26 -19.79
N ASN A 82 -15.10 45.50 -18.49
CA ASN A 82 -15.20 46.84 -17.92
C ASN A 82 -14.10 47.78 -18.42
N ASN A 83 -12.89 47.26 -18.67
CA ASN A 83 -11.74 48.06 -19.11
C ASN A 83 -11.53 48.06 -20.64
N SER A 84 -12.19 47.16 -21.39
CA SER A 84 -11.99 47.00 -22.84
C SER A 84 -12.33 48.26 -23.65
N ALA A 85 -13.32 49.04 -23.19
CA ALA A 85 -13.73 50.30 -23.84
C ALA A 85 -12.68 51.42 -23.75
N GLU A 86 -11.79 51.37 -22.76
CA GLU A 86 -10.66 52.30 -22.65
C GLU A 86 -9.48 51.85 -23.52
N VAL A 87 -9.22 50.55 -23.59
CA VAL A 87 -8.09 50.00 -24.37
C VAL A 87 -8.34 50.15 -25.87
N GLY A 88 -9.56 49.88 -26.35
CA GLY A 88 -9.92 50.02 -27.77
C GLY A 88 -9.93 51.47 -28.28
N ARG A 89 -10.04 52.46 -27.38
CA ARG A 89 -9.93 53.89 -27.74
C ARG A 89 -8.50 54.43 -27.69
N LYS A 90 -7.58 53.74 -27.02
CA LYS A 90 -6.16 54.14 -26.94
C LYS A 90 -5.32 53.74 -28.16
N TYR A 91 -5.82 52.81 -28.97
CA TYR A 91 -5.10 52.26 -30.13
C TYR A 91 -5.79 52.51 -31.49
N ASN A 92 -6.84 53.35 -31.53
CA ASN A 92 -7.45 53.87 -32.76
C ASN A 92 -7.06 55.33 -32.97
#